data_AF-A0A973GEF3-F1
#
_entry.id   AF-A0A973GEF3-F1
#
_cell.length_a   1.000
_cell.length_b   1.000
_cell.length_c   1.000
_cell.angle_alpha   90.00
_cell.angle_beta   90.00
_cell.angle_gamma   90.00
#
_symmetry.space_group_name_H-M   'P 1'
#
loop_
_entity.id
_entity.type
_entity.pdbx_description
1 polymer ?
#
loop_
_entity_poly.entity_id
_entity_poly.type
_entity_poly.pdbx_seq_one_letter_code
_entity_poly.pdbx_strand_id
1 'polypeptide(L)'
;MKIFSFDAETNGLWGQAWAIGALVYDENGVEIARFEARLPESVVTDQWSRENTLPQVQGITVTHEDYSSMLRDFATFYMANKGEADVVVHMGYIVEAKLLRDMHELDLIGDWDGPFPLYDVSGNLQAAGADPTSVDKFVAKHGLSVGEFEGGTHNPLYDSAVAAAVYRHLVK
;
A
#
# COMPACT_ATOMS: atom_id res chain seq x y z
N MET A 1 -3.60 18.39 -1.73
CA MET A 1 -4.20 17.33 -0.90
C MET A 1 -3.09 16.52 -0.25
N LYS A 2 -3.22 16.20 1.03
CA LYS A 2 -2.38 15.21 1.70
C LYS A 2 -2.81 13.83 1.24
N ILE A 3 -1.87 12.93 0.95
CA ILE A 3 -2.15 11.57 0.50
C ILE A 3 -1.53 10.60 1.48
N PHE A 4 -2.30 9.61 1.93
CA PHE A 4 -1.80 8.42 2.60
C PHE A 4 -1.99 7.27 1.62
N SER A 5 -0.91 6.71 1.09
CA SER A 5 -0.96 5.57 0.18
C SER A 5 -0.38 4.35 0.86
N PHE A 6 -1.02 3.19 0.72
CA PHE A 6 -0.51 1.94 1.26
C PHE A 6 -0.82 0.75 0.34
N ASP A 7 -0.02 -0.29 0.51
CA ASP A 7 -0.08 -1.54 -0.23
C ASP A 7 0.44 -2.68 0.64
N ALA A 8 0.01 -3.92 0.36
CA ALA A 8 0.52 -5.09 1.03
C ALA A 8 0.68 -6.32 0.17
N GLU A 9 1.75 -7.06 0.49
CA GLU A 9 2.00 -8.37 -0.10
C GLU A 9 1.42 -9.47 0.79
N THR A 10 0.65 -10.36 0.17
CA THR A 10 -0.14 -11.39 0.86
C THR A 10 0.19 -12.81 0.41
N ASN A 11 -0.21 -13.79 1.20
CA ASN A 11 -0.16 -15.20 0.81
C ASN A 11 -1.26 -15.54 -0.21
N GLY A 12 -1.05 -15.11 -1.45
CA GLY A 12 -2.09 -15.10 -2.48
C GLY A 12 -3.23 -14.14 -2.14
N LEU A 13 -4.18 -13.99 -3.06
CA LEU A 13 -5.20 -12.94 -3.01
C LEU A 13 -6.07 -12.92 -1.72
N TRP A 14 -6.21 -14.05 -1.03
CA TRP A 14 -7.07 -14.20 0.15
C TRP A 14 -6.29 -14.43 1.45
N GLY A 15 -4.96 -14.43 1.36
CA GLY A 15 -4.08 -14.79 2.47
C GLY A 15 -3.85 -13.67 3.46
N GLN A 16 -3.07 -14.01 4.48
CA GLN A 16 -2.52 -13.03 5.42
C GLN A 16 -1.43 -12.20 4.73
N ALA A 17 -1.36 -10.91 5.02
CA ALA A 17 -0.23 -10.08 4.62
C ALA A 17 1.05 -10.49 5.35
N TRP A 18 2.18 -10.36 4.66
CA TRP A 18 3.51 -10.63 5.20
C TRP A 18 4.50 -9.49 4.91
N ALA A 19 4.13 -8.52 4.07
CA ALA A 19 4.79 -7.21 3.99
C ALA A 19 3.75 -6.10 3.81
N ILE A 20 4.04 -4.93 4.37
CA ILE A 20 3.19 -3.72 4.29
C ILE A 20 4.11 -2.53 4.01
N GLY A 21 3.72 -1.71 3.04
CA GLY A 21 4.36 -0.44 2.73
C GLY A 21 3.33 0.68 2.80
N ALA A 22 3.73 1.83 3.32
CA ALA A 22 2.91 3.04 3.23
C ALA A 22 3.76 4.31 3.15
N LEU A 23 3.25 5.28 2.41
CA LEU A 23 3.87 6.58 2.21
C LEU A 23 2.84 7.68 2.39
N VAL A 24 3.25 8.75 3.07
CA VAL A 24 2.42 9.92 3.31
C VAL A 24 3.07 11.10 2.63
N TYR A 25 2.30 11.81 1.80
CA TYR A 25 2.74 12.98 1.06
C TYR A 25 1.93 14.20 1.45
N ASP A 26 2.60 15.35 1.58
CA ASP A 26 1.94 16.65 1.76
C ASP A 26 1.22 17.13 0.49
N GLU A 27 0.61 18.32 0.53
CA GLU A 27 -0.05 18.92 -0.62
C GLU A 27 0.86 19.25 -1.80
N ASN A 28 2.17 19.38 -1.58
CA ASN A 28 3.18 19.66 -2.59
C ASN A 28 3.73 18.38 -3.23
N GLY A 29 3.44 17.22 -2.65
CA GLY A 29 3.97 15.92 -3.09
C GLY A 29 5.30 15.57 -2.43
N VAL A 30 5.66 16.23 -1.33
CA VAL A 30 6.82 15.89 -0.52
C VAL A 30 6.45 14.75 0.43
N GLU A 31 7.27 13.69 0.46
CA GLU A 31 7.12 12.61 1.44
C GLU A 31 7.38 13.14 2.86
N ILE A 32 6.41 12.94 3.76
CA ILE A 32 6.46 13.43 5.15
C ILE A 32 6.42 12.29 6.19
N ALA A 33 6.04 11.08 5.78
CA ALA A 33 6.13 9.89 6.63
C ALA A 33 6.18 8.62 5.77
N ARG A 34 6.81 7.57 6.31
CA ARG A 34 6.98 6.26 5.69
C ARG A 34 6.78 5.15 6.72
N PHE A 35 6.13 4.08 6.30
CA PHE A 35 6.04 2.83 7.04
C PHE A 35 6.48 1.68 6.15
N GLU A 36 7.29 0.80 6.72
CA GLU A 36 7.80 -0.37 6.04
C GLU A 36 7.83 -1.51 7.05
N ALA A 37 7.14 -2.60 6.74
CA ALA A 37 7.16 -3.79 7.57
C ALA A 37 7.16 -5.06 6.73
N ARG A 38 7.83 -6.08 7.27
CA ARG A 38 7.99 -7.41 6.68
C ARG A 38 8.15 -8.46 7.78
N LEU A 39 7.49 -9.60 7.57
CA LEU A 39 7.60 -10.84 8.33
C LEU A 39 8.69 -11.77 7.74
N PRO A 40 9.17 -12.79 8.49
CA PRO A 40 10.19 -13.71 7.99
C PRO A 40 9.71 -14.51 6.77
N GLU A 41 10.61 -14.86 5.86
CA GLU A 41 10.25 -15.61 4.63
C GLU A 41 9.54 -16.93 4.90
N SER A 42 9.76 -17.52 6.09
CA SER A 42 9.11 -18.75 6.52
C SER A 42 7.58 -18.64 6.59
N VAL A 43 7.01 -17.44 6.71
CA VAL A 43 5.56 -17.22 6.71
C VAL A 43 4.96 -17.08 5.31
N VAL A 44 5.80 -16.95 4.27
CA VAL A 44 5.33 -16.87 2.89
C VAL A 44 5.06 -18.28 2.41
N THR A 45 3.81 -18.69 2.33
CA THR A 45 3.39 -20.06 1.99
C THR A 45 2.93 -20.19 0.54
N ASP A 46 2.46 -19.11 -0.07
CA ASP A 46 1.95 -19.13 -1.44
C ASP A 46 3.10 -19.20 -2.47
N GLN A 47 2.97 -20.08 -3.45
CA GLN A 47 4.01 -20.31 -4.46
C GLN A 47 4.19 -19.08 -5.37
N TRP A 48 3.08 -18.47 -5.79
CA TRP A 48 3.15 -17.32 -6.69
C TRP A 48 3.87 -16.14 -6.01
N SER A 49 3.57 -15.90 -4.74
CA SER A 49 4.20 -14.86 -3.93
C SER A 49 5.71 -15.12 -3.78
N ARG A 50 6.13 -16.36 -3.50
CA ARG A 50 7.55 -16.72 -3.43
C ARG A 50 8.32 -16.42 -4.73
N GLU A 51 7.67 -16.60 -5.87
CA GLU A 51 8.28 -16.44 -7.18
C GLU A 51 8.27 -15.00 -7.69
N ASN A 52 7.24 -14.22 -7.35
CA ASN A 52 6.98 -12.92 -7.98
C ASN A 52 7.14 -11.72 -7.03
N THR A 53 6.77 -11.86 -5.75
CA THR A 53 6.71 -10.73 -4.81
C THR A 53 7.88 -10.77 -3.81
N LEU A 54 8.21 -11.95 -3.28
CA LEU A 54 9.34 -12.14 -2.36
C LEU A 54 10.70 -11.65 -2.90
N PRO A 55 11.02 -11.77 -4.21
CA PRO A 55 12.25 -11.19 -4.75
C PRO A 55 12.30 -9.65 -4.72
N GLN A 56 11.13 -8.99 -4.76
CA GLN A 56 11.01 -7.52 -4.86
C GLN A 56 11.14 -6.84 -3.51
N VAL A 57 10.91 -7.57 -2.42
CA VAL A 57 10.98 -7.06 -1.04
C VAL A 57 12.29 -7.40 -0.33
N GLN A 58 13.30 -7.91 -1.02
CA GLN A 58 14.57 -8.33 -0.39
C GLN A 58 15.33 -7.16 0.23
N GLY A 59 15.16 -5.94 -0.30
CA GLY A 59 15.69 -4.71 0.30
C GLY A 59 14.99 -4.33 1.61
N ILE A 60 13.82 -4.90 1.90
CA ILE A 60 13.08 -4.69 3.14
C ILE A 60 13.60 -5.66 4.20
N THR A 61 14.20 -5.13 5.26
CA THR A 61 14.64 -5.97 6.40
C THR A 61 13.43 -6.60 7.10
N VAL A 62 13.61 -7.80 7.66
CA VAL A 62 12.57 -8.40 8.52
C VAL A 62 12.43 -7.54 9.78
N THR A 63 11.22 -7.02 10.00
CA THR A 63 10.92 -6.04 11.06
C THR A 63 10.13 -6.62 12.22
N HIS A 64 9.34 -7.67 11.96
CA HIS A 64 8.39 -8.24 12.90
C HIS A 64 8.44 -9.77 12.80
N GLU A 65 8.16 -10.46 13.90
CA GLU A 65 8.12 -11.93 13.95
C GLU A 65 6.73 -12.49 13.64
N ASP A 66 5.67 -11.70 13.85
CA ASP A 66 4.28 -12.14 13.73
C ASP A 66 3.36 -11.06 13.16
N TYR A 67 2.22 -11.50 12.62
CA TYR A 67 1.25 -10.64 11.95
C TYR A 67 0.57 -9.64 12.87
N SER A 68 0.33 -10.02 14.13
CA SER A 68 -0.41 -9.16 15.06
C SER A 68 0.44 -7.98 15.51
N SER A 69 1.74 -8.19 15.75
CA SER A 69 2.67 -7.10 16.02
C SER A 69 2.85 -6.17 14.81
N MET A 70 3.01 -6.74 13.61
CA MET A 70 3.08 -5.96 12.37
C MET A 70 1.83 -5.09 12.15
N LEU A 71 0.63 -5.65 12.32
CA LEU A 71 -0.62 -4.89 12.19
C LEU A 71 -0.77 -3.82 13.26
N ARG A 72 -0.31 -4.06 14.49
CA ARG A 72 -0.37 -3.06 15.58
C ARG A 72 0.46 -1.82 15.24
N ASP A 73 1.66 -2.03 14.71
CA ASP A 73 2.55 -0.94 14.34
C ASP A 73 2.03 -0.21 13.10
N PHE A 74 1.49 -0.95 12.13
CA PHE A 74 0.81 -0.35 10.98
C PHE A 74 -0.42 0.47 11.39
N ALA A 75 -1.28 -0.05 12.29
CA ALA A 75 -2.43 0.67 12.81
C ALA A 75 -2.02 1.96 13.55
N THR A 76 -0.94 1.91 14.33
CA THR A 76 -0.38 3.08 15.00
C THR A 76 0.07 4.13 13.99
N PHE A 77 0.80 3.71 12.94
CA PHE A 77 1.22 4.59 11.85
C PHE A 77 0.02 5.17 11.08
N TYR A 78 -0.96 4.33 10.77
CA TYR A 78 -2.20 4.69 10.10
C TYR A 78 -2.96 5.78 10.87
N MET A 79 -3.21 5.56 12.15
CA MET A 79 -3.94 6.52 12.99
C MET A 79 -3.21 7.85 13.15
N ALA A 80 -1.88 7.81 13.26
CA ALA A 80 -1.07 9.02 13.35
C ALA A 80 -1.10 9.88 12.07
N ASN A 81 -1.37 9.27 10.90
CA ASN A 81 -1.20 9.94 9.61
C ASN A 81 -2.46 10.07 8.77
N LYS A 82 -3.53 9.29 9.00
CA LYS A 82 -4.76 9.31 8.18
C LYS A 82 -5.53 10.63 8.24
N GLY A 83 -5.34 11.41 9.30
CA GLY A 83 -6.05 12.68 9.49
C GLY A 83 -5.82 13.63 8.31
N GLU A 84 -6.93 14.12 7.74
CA GLU A 84 -6.97 15.05 6.59
C GLU A 84 -6.30 14.53 5.30
N ALA A 85 -5.98 13.24 5.24
CA ALA A 85 -5.40 12.60 4.07
C ALA A 85 -6.47 11.91 3.23
N ASP A 86 -6.33 11.99 1.91
CA ASP A 86 -6.97 11.01 1.03
C ASP A 86 -6.22 9.68 1.23
N VAL A 87 -6.94 8.66 1.69
CA VAL A 87 -6.40 7.31 1.85
C VAL A 87 -6.55 6.57 0.52
N VAL A 88 -5.43 6.20 -0.07
CA VAL A 88 -5.29 5.77 -1.47
C VAL A 88 -4.66 4.38 -1.53
N VAL A 89 -5.16 3.56 -2.45
CA VAL A 89 -4.67 2.20 -2.75
C VAL A 89 -4.82 1.93 -4.25
N HIS A 90 -4.10 0.94 -4.80
CA HIS A 90 -4.37 0.43 -6.15
C HIS A 90 -4.87 -1.02 -6.05
N MET A 91 -6.05 -1.30 -6.58
CA MET A 91 -6.69 -2.62 -6.46
C MET A 91 -7.01 -3.02 -5.01
N GLY A 92 -7.54 -2.06 -4.26
CA GLY A 92 -7.77 -2.13 -2.81
C GLY A 92 -8.70 -3.25 -2.34
N TYR A 93 -9.56 -3.76 -3.23
CA TYR A 93 -10.32 -4.97 -2.98
C TYR A 93 -9.66 -6.17 -3.69
N ILE A 94 -9.19 -7.21 -2.99
CA ILE A 94 -9.51 -7.55 -1.59
C ILE A 94 -8.37 -7.34 -0.58
N VAL A 95 -7.14 -7.09 -1.02
CA VAL A 95 -5.96 -7.16 -0.15
C VAL A 95 -5.95 -6.04 0.90
N GLU A 96 -5.98 -4.78 0.49
CA GLU A 96 -5.90 -3.63 1.40
C GLU A 96 -7.17 -3.51 2.24
N ALA A 97 -8.32 -3.84 1.67
CA ALA A 97 -9.58 -3.93 2.41
C ALA A 97 -9.51 -4.99 3.53
N LYS A 98 -8.83 -6.12 3.29
CA LYS A 98 -8.63 -7.15 4.33
C LYS A 98 -7.71 -6.63 5.44
N LEU A 99 -6.62 -5.92 5.14
CA LEU A 99 -5.78 -5.31 6.17
C LEU A 99 -6.59 -4.41 7.12
N LEU A 100 -7.44 -3.53 6.56
CA LEU A 100 -8.30 -2.65 7.33
C LEU A 100 -9.27 -3.44 8.21
N ARG A 101 -9.85 -4.51 7.68
CA ARG A 101 -10.72 -5.41 8.45
C ARG A 101 -9.98 -6.14 9.55
N ASP A 102 -8.79 -6.67 9.28
CA ASP A 102 -7.98 -7.38 10.27
C ASP A 102 -7.56 -6.43 11.42
N MET A 103 -7.24 -5.16 11.11
CA MET A 103 -6.98 -4.15 12.14
C MET A 103 -8.20 -3.90 13.03
N HIS A 104 -9.41 -3.83 12.45
CA HIS A 104 -10.65 -3.68 13.22
C HIS A 104 -10.97 -4.93 14.04
N GLU A 105 -10.86 -6.12 13.46
CA GLU A 105 -11.12 -7.41 14.13
C GLU A 105 -10.18 -7.67 15.31
N LEU A 106 -8.97 -7.08 15.30
CA LEU A 106 -7.99 -7.15 16.38
C LEU A 106 -8.07 -5.97 17.38
N ASP A 107 -9.14 -5.16 17.32
CA ASP A 107 -9.34 -3.97 18.15
C ASP A 107 -8.19 -2.94 18.07
N LEU A 108 -7.49 -2.87 16.93
CA LEU A 108 -6.37 -1.95 16.69
C LEU A 108 -6.85 -0.59 16.18
N ILE A 109 -8.03 -0.54 15.55
CA ILE A 109 -8.74 0.66 15.12
C ILE A 109 -10.21 0.56 15.51
N GLY A 110 -10.88 1.69 15.77
CA GLY A 110 -12.29 1.71 16.15
C GLY A 110 -13.27 1.65 14.96
N ASP A 111 -14.56 1.58 15.28
CA ASP A 111 -15.66 1.41 14.30
C ASP A 111 -15.74 2.51 13.22
N TRP A 112 -15.20 3.70 13.51
CA TRP A 112 -15.22 4.86 12.61
C TRP A 112 -13.82 5.25 12.13
N ASP A 113 -12.82 4.40 12.41
CA ASP A 113 -11.43 4.72 12.11
C ASP A 113 -10.98 4.24 10.74
N GLY A 114 -11.72 3.34 10.09
CA GLY A 114 -11.45 2.97 8.70
C GLY A 114 -11.60 4.15 7.72
N PRO A 115 -10.97 4.07 6.54
CA PRO A 115 -11.11 5.11 5.51
C PRO A 115 -12.51 5.07 4.91
N PHE A 116 -13.19 6.20 4.89
CA PHE A 116 -14.48 6.37 4.22
C PHE A 116 -14.56 7.77 3.55
N PRO A 117 -14.30 7.87 2.24
CA PRO A 117 -14.00 6.79 1.29
C PRO A 117 -12.57 6.24 1.41
N LEU A 118 -12.38 4.99 0.95
CA LEU A 118 -11.09 4.47 0.50
C LEU A 118 -10.98 4.73 -1.00
N TYR A 119 -10.01 5.53 -1.43
CA TYR A 119 -9.84 5.86 -2.84
C TYR A 119 -9.02 4.79 -3.56
N ASP A 120 -9.67 4.03 -4.43
CA ASP A 120 -8.99 3.07 -5.30
C ASP A 120 -8.63 3.70 -6.64
N VAL A 121 -7.32 3.77 -6.92
CA VAL A 121 -6.76 4.38 -8.14
C VAL A 121 -7.26 3.68 -9.41
N SER A 122 -7.65 2.41 -9.34
CA SER A 122 -8.21 1.69 -10.48
C SER A 122 -9.48 2.37 -11.03
N GLY A 123 -10.32 2.93 -10.16
CA GLY A 123 -11.50 3.70 -10.54
C GLY A 123 -11.14 5.03 -11.21
N ASN A 124 -10.14 5.74 -10.68
CA ASN A 124 -9.63 6.97 -11.27
C ASN A 124 -9.05 6.73 -12.68
N LEU A 125 -8.25 5.66 -12.83
CA LEU A 125 -7.68 5.24 -14.11
C LEU A 125 -8.77 4.91 -15.13
N GLN A 126 -9.78 4.13 -14.73
CA GLN A 126 -10.91 3.79 -15.58
C GLN A 126 -11.64 5.06 -16.06
N ALA A 127 -11.93 5.99 -15.16
CA ALA A 127 -12.59 7.25 -15.49
C ALA A 127 -11.78 8.11 -16.48
N ALA A 128 -10.45 8.04 -16.42
CA ALA A 128 -9.54 8.71 -17.35
C ALA A 128 -9.32 7.94 -18.68
N GLY A 129 -9.98 6.79 -18.88
CA GLY A 129 -9.79 5.95 -20.07
C GLY A 129 -8.44 5.23 -20.13
N ALA A 130 -7.77 5.08 -18.99
CA ALA A 130 -6.53 4.32 -18.85
C ALA A 130 -6.79 2.87 -18.43
N ASP A 131 -5.75 2.03 -18.48
CA ASP A 131 -5.78 0.64 -18.01
C ASP A 131 -5.89 0.62 -16.47
N PRO A 132 -7.03 0.20 -15.89
CA PRO A 132 -7.25 0.28 -14.44
C PRO A 132 -6.37 -0.68 -13.64
N THR A 133 -5.77 -1.68 -14.29
CA THR A 133 -4.95 -2.70 -13.63
C THR A 133 -3.45 -2.41 -13.70
N SER A 134 -3.04 -1.23 -14.20
CA SER A 134 -1.61 -0.94 -14.37
C SER A 134 -1.29 0.53 -14.15
N VAL A 135 -0.92 0.84 -12.91
CA VAL A 135 -0.37 2.15 -12.54
C VAL A 135 1.02 2.38 -13.16
N ASP A 136 1.84 1.33 -13.32
CA ASP A 136 3.18 1.44 -13.91
C ASP A 136 3.16 1.89 -15.37
N LYS A 137 2.26 1.33 -16.19
CA LYS A 137 2.07 1.78 -17.57
C LYS A 137 1.66 3.25 -17.61
N PHE A 138 0.83 3.68 -16.66
CA PHE A 138 0.42 5.08 -16.56
C PHE A 138 1.59 5.99 -16.21
N VAL A 139 2.39 5.63 -15.20
CA VAL A 139 3.62 6.34 -14.83
C VAL A 139 4.57 6.46 -16.01
N ALA A 140 4.87 5.36 -16.70
CA ALA A 140 5.76 5.35 -17.85
C ALA A 140 5.25 6.22 -19.00
N LYS A 141 3.95 6.14 -19.32
CA LYS A 141 3.32 6.94 -20.39
C LYS A 141 3.35 8.44 -20.09
N HIS A 142 3.19 8.82 -18.82
CA HIS A 142 3.08 10.22 -18.41
C HIS A 142 4.40 10.80 -17.85
N GLY A 143 5.48 9.99 -17.79
CA GLY A 143 6.78 10.42 -17.28
C GLY A 143 6.72 10.89 -15.82
N LEU A 144 5.89 10.23 -14.99
CA LEU A 144 5.73 10.60 -13.59
C LEU A 144 6.95 10.18 -12.77
N SER A 145 7.38 11.04 -11.85
CA SER A 145 8.40 10.69 -10.86
C SER A 145 7.72 10.02 -9.67
N VAL A 146 8.24 8.86 -9.26
CA VAL A 146 7.74 8.12 -8.09
C VAL A 146 8.75 8.07 -6.95
N GLY A 147 10.00 8.48 -7.18
CA GLY A 147 11.12 8.34 -6.25
C GLY A 147 12.09 7.22 -6.66
N GLU A 148 13.06 6.94 -5.80
CA GLU A 148 14.02 5.84 -5.96
C GLU A 148 13.72 4.76 -4.91
N PHE A 149 13.56 3.51 -5.37
CA PHE A 149 13.29 2.34 -4.52
C PHE A 149 14.20 1.19 -4.92
N GLU A 150 14.53 0.35 -3.94
CA GLU A 150 15.07 -0.98 -4.22
C GLU A 150 13.91 -1.94 -4.45
N GLY A 151 13.84 -2.54 -5.63
CA GLY A 151 12.67 -3.29 -6.11
C GLY A 151 11.80 -2.47 -7.08
N GLY A 152 10.69 -3.07 -7.52
CA GLY A 152 9.72 -2.44 -8.41
C GLY A 152 8.32 -2.95 -8.12
N THR A 153 7.51 -3.19 -9.14
CA THR A 153 6.19 -3.82 -9.03
C THR A 153 6.24 -5.02 -8.08
N HIS A 154 5.32 -5.09 -7.12
CA HIS A 154 5.29 -6.06 -6.00
C HIS A 154 6.26 -5.79 -4.84
N ASN A 155 6.77 -4.56 -4.75
CA ASN A 155 7.33 -4.01 -3.53
C ASN A 155 6.31 -3.01 -2.97
N PRO A 156 5.79 -3.21 -1.75
CA PRO A 156 4.65 -2.45 -1.29
C PRO A 156 4.97 -0.96 -1.05
N LEU A 157 6.23 -0.58 -0.84
CA LEU A 157 6.63 0.84 -0.82
C LEU A 157 6.59 1.45 -2.23
N TYR A 158 7.12 0.73 -3.22
CA TYR A 158 7.08 1.16 -4.61
C TYR A 158 5.63 1.30 -5.09
N ASP A 159 4.81 0.28 -4.86
CA ASP A 159 3.40 0.26 -5.29
C ASP A 159 2.60 1.38 -4.61
N SER A 160 2.85 1.64 -3.31
CA SER A 160 2.30 2.80 -2.61
C SER A 160 2.70 4.13 -3.26
N ALA A 161 3.97 4.29 -3.63
CA ALA A 161 4.49 5.52 -4.24
C ALA A 161 3.88 5.77 -5.62
N VAL A 162 3.81 4.72 -6.42
CA VAL A 162 3.22 4.72 -7.75
C VAL A 162 1.72 5.07 -7.67
N ALA A 163 0.97 4.41 -6.77
CA ALA A 163 -0.45 4.71 -6.56
C ALA A 163 -0.68 6.18 -6.17
N ALA A 164 0.13 6.71 -5.24
CA ALA A 164 0.05 8.11 -4.81
C ALA A 164 0.33 9.10 -5.96
N ALA A 165 1.37 8.82 -6.76
CA ALA A 165 1.75 9.66 -7.89
C ALA A 165 0.67 9.68 -8.97
N VAL A 166 0.11 8.51 -9.31
CA VAL A 166 -0.97 8.38 -10.28
C VAL A 166 -2.25 9.06 -9.78
N TYR A 167 -2.66 8.81 -8.54
CA TYR A 167 -3.81 9.46 -7.94
C TYR A 167 -3.67 10.98 -8.03
N ARG A 168 -2.56 11.53 -7.52
CA ARG A 168 -2.28 12.97 -7.55
C ARG A 168 -2.31 13.56 -8.97
N HIS A 169 -1.87 12.81 -9.97
CA HIS A 169 -1.94 13.26 -11.36
C HIS A 169 -3.39 13.33 -11.88
N LEU A 170 -4.23 12.37 -11.49
CA LEU A 170 -5.59 12.23 -11.99
C LEU A 170 -6.62 13.14 -11.30
N VAL A 171 -6.37 13.54 -10.04
CA VAL A 171 -7.32 14.35 -9.25
C VAL A 171 -6.91 15.83 -9.08
N LYS A 172 -5.79 16.24 -9.68
CA LYS A 172 -5.43 17.65 -9.84
C LYS A 172 -6.20 18.28 -11.00
#